data_AF-M2TYE1-F1
#
_entry.id   AF-M2TYE1-F1
#
_cell.length_a   1.000
_cell.length_b   1.000
_cell.length_c   1.000
_cell.angle_alpha   90.00
_cell.angle_beta   90.00
_cell.angle_gamma   90.00
#
_symmetry.space_group_name_H-M   'P 1'
#
loop_
_entity.id
_entity.type
_entity.pdbx_description
1 polymer ?
#
loop_
_entity_poly.entity_id
_entity_poly.type
_entity_poly.pdbx_seq_one_letter_code
_entity_poly.pdbx_strand_id
1 'polypeptide(L)'
;SEDEKRDVSMNFGDSDDIFKYFRSIERLLKPDPLYMDKQSKITWKYRFIVIDWIMGVHQNFKFSPETLFLAVNLLDRFLASREIRIENLQLAGITAFLIASKYEESLNERILDECLDMTENAYTRENFMEAEKSMLKTLDYNLGWPGPLSFLRRINKADDYDDEIRNMAKYFLEVATLDKQFADCIPSFLSAGAYYLARDILKKGGWSQLHIYYSEYTASQLQSLANAICDSCYKLGKR
;
A
#
# COMPACT_ATOMS: atom_id res chain seq x y z
N SER A 1 9.62 -13.90 -11.90
CA SER A 1 9.40 -15.04 -10.96
C SER A 1 8.16 -15.82 -11.36
N GLU A 2 7.83 -16.95 -10.72
CA GLU A 2 6.56 -17.67 -11.00
C GLU A 2 5.31 -16.81 -10.80
N ASP A 3 5.40 -15.75 -9.99
CA ASP A 3 4.33 -14.77 -9.77
C ASP A 3 4.02 -13.94 -11.04
N GLU A 4 5.02 -13.67 -11.88
CA GLU A 4 4.86 -12.90 -13.13
C GLU A 4 4.05 -13.68 -14.17
N LYS A 5 4.10 -15.02 -14.15
CA LYS A 5 3.33 -15.86 -15.07
C LYS A 5 1.84 -15.91 -14.72
N ARG A 6 1.46 -15.51 -13.50
CA ARG A 6 0.07 -15.52 -13.01
C ARG A 6 -0.60 -14.15 -13.07
N ASP A 7 0.17 -13.09 -13.29
CA ASP A 7 -0.36 -11.72 -13.33
C ASP A 7 -1.07 -11.43 -14.66
N VAL A 8 -2.40 -11.46 -14.62
CA VAL A 8 -3.28 -11.24 -15.78
C VAL A 8 -3.08 -9.86 -16.41
N SER A 9 -2.60 -8.88 -15.63
CA SER A 9 -2.30 -7.53 -16.14
C SER A 9 -1.09 -7.49 -17.10
N MET A 10 -0.34 -8.58 -17.18
CA MET A 10 0.81 -8.74 -18.08
C MET A 10 0.46 -9.36 -19.43
N ASN A 11 -0.79 -9.79 -19.67
CA ASN A 11 -1.21 -10.29 -20.99
C ASN A 11 -1.31 -9.14 -22.01
N PHE A 12 -0.54 -9.27 -23.10
CA PHE A 12 -0.24 -8.19 -24.06
C PHE A 12 -1.46 -7.61 -24.82
N GLY A 13 -2.60 -8.31 -24.87
CA GLY A 13 -3.78 -7.86 -25.62
C GLY A 13 -4.59 -6.75 -24.93
N ASP A 14 -4.70 -6.80 -23.61
CA ASP A 14 -5.66 -5.98 -22.83
C ASP A 14 -4.99 -5.06 -21.79
N SER A 15 -3.65 -5.04 -21.73
CA SER A 15 -2.94 -4.38 -20.62
C SER A 15 -3.28 -2.88 -20.49
N ASP A 16 -3.43 -2.15 -21.59
CA ASP A 16 -3.73 -0.71 -21.53
C ASP A 16 -5.15 -0.43 -21.02
N ASP A 17 -6.12 -1.28 -21.34
CA ASP A 17 -7.49 -1.13 -20.84
C ASP A 17 -7.60 -1.49 -19.36
N ILE A 18 -6.83 -2.48 -18.89
CA ILE A 18 -6.67 -2.79 -17.47
C ILE A 18 -6.10 -1.58 -16.72
N PHE A 19 -5.04 -0.94 -17.23
CA PHE A 19 -4.45 0.21 -16.55
C PHE A 19 -5.32 1.47 -16.62
N LYS A 20 -6.09 1.67 -17.70
CA LYS A 20 -7.13 2.71 -17.73
C LYS A 20 -8.18 2.47 -16.63
N TYR A 21 -8.62 1.23 -16.47
CA TYR A 21 -9.55 0.86 -15.39
C TYR A 21 -8.91 1.08 -14.01
N PHE A 22 -7.68 0.63 -13.78
CA PHE A 22 -6.97 0.85 -12.50
C PHE A 22 -6.84 2.33 -12.16
N ARG A 23 -6.55 3.20 -13.13
CA ARG A 23 -6.53 4.66 -12.91
C ARG A 23 -7.89 5.25 -12.56
N SER A 24 -8.98 4.66 -13.03
CA SER A 24 -10.33 5.08 -12.63
C SER A 24 -10.62 4.69 -11.17
N ILE A 25 -10.19 3.49 -10.76
CA ILE A 25 -10.44 2.94 -9.42
C ILE A 25 -9.52 3.56 -8.37
N GLU A 26 -8.26 3.84 -8.70
CA GLU A 26 -7.28 4.37 -7.75
C GLU A 26 -7.71 5.74 -7.17
N ARG A 27 -8.49 6.50 -7.93
CA ARG A 27 -9.06 7.79 -7.51
C ARG A 27 -10.31 7.64 -6.66
N LEU A 28 -11.10 6.59 -6.91
CA LEU A 28 -12.33 6.29 -6.18
C LEU A 28 -12.03 5.71 -4.80
N LEU A 29 -11.02 4.83 -4.72
CA LEU A 29 -10.68 4.09 -3.51
C LEU A 29 -9.46 4.66 -2.77
N LYS A 30 -9.22 5.98 -2.89
CA LYS A 30 -8.25 6.69 -2.05
C LYS A 30 -8.91 7.18 -0.75
N PRO A 31 -8.22 7.18 0.39
CA PRO A 31 -8.75 7.77 1.61
C PRO A 31 -8.83 9.29 1.51
N ASP A 32 -9.66 9.91 2.35
CA ASP A 32 -9.74 11.37 2.47
C ASP A 32 -8.47 11.91 3.15
N PRO A 33 -7.65 12.78 2.51
CA PRO A 33 -6.40 13.31 3.10
C PRO A 33 -6.59 13.92 4.49
N LEU A 34 -7.76 14.48 4.76
CA LEU A 34 -8.07 15.21 5.98
C LEU A 34 -8.85 14.35 6.97
N TYR A 35 -8.88 13.02 6.78
CA TYR A 35 -9.67 12.17 7.65
C TYR A 35 -9.24 12.26 9.12
N MET A 36 -7.97 12.53 9.39
CA MET A 36 -7.47 12.65 10.75
C MET A 36 -8.05 13.87 11.47
N ASP A 37 -8.50 14.92 10.75
CA ASP A 37 -9.14 16.08 11.34
C ASP A 37 -10.54 15.75 11.89
N LYS A 38 -11.15 14.65 11.40
CA LYS A 38 -12.43 14.12 11.89
C LYS A 38 -12.26 13.18 13.08
N GLN A 39 -11.04 12.83 13.46
CA GLN A 39 -10.74 11.91 14.56
C GLN A 39 -10.47 12.70 15.84
N SER A 40 -11.31 12.57 16.88
CA SER A 40 -11.05 13.27 18.15
C SER A 40 -10.12 12.51 19.10
N LYS A 41 -9.87 11.21 18.85
CA LYS A 41 -9.17 10.31 19.79
C LYS A 41 -7.84 9.77 19.28
N ILE A 42 -7.57 9.88 17.98
CA ILE A 42 -6.32 9.42 17.36
C ILE A 42 -5.67 10.55 16.56
N THR A 43 -4.39 10.37 16.22
CA THR A 43 -3.57 11.33 15.48
C THR A 43 -2.70 10.58 14.50
N TRP A 44 -2.06 11.30 13.58
CA TRP A 44 -1.06 10.75 12.66
C TRP A 44 0.07 9.97 13.37
N LYS A 45 0.40 10.32 14.62
CA LYS A 45 1.37 9.56 15.42
C LYS A 45 0.87 8.14 15.74
N TYR A 46 -0.40 8.01 16.12
CA TYR A 46 -0.99 6.70 16.43
C TYR A 46 -1.16 5.84 15.18
N ARG A 47 -1.52 6.46 14.04
CA ARG A 47 -1.52 5.79 12.74
C ARG A 47 -0.13 5.24 12.40
N PHE A 48 0.91 6.07 12.54
CA PHE A 48 2.29 5.64 12.30
C PHE A 48 2.66 4.42 13.15
N ILE A 49 2.40 4.45 14.46
CA ILE A 49 2.72 3.34 15.38
C ILE A 49 2.02 2.04 14.95
N VAL A 50 0.74 2.11 14.57
CA VAL A 50 -0.01 0.91 14.17
C VAL A 50 0.43 0.39 12.81
N ILE A 51 0.74 1.25 11.82
CA ILE A 51 1.24 0.79 10.52
C ILE A 51 2.64 0.19 10.66
N ASP A 52 3.53 0.81 11.43
CA ASP A 52 4.86 0.28 11.72
C ASP A 52 4.79 -1.11 12.37
N TRP A 53 3.88 -1.29 13.34
CA TRP A 53 3.60 -2.59 13.92
C TRP A 53 3.03 -3.59 12.88
N ILE A 54 2.09 -3.17 12.02
CA ILE A 54 1.55 -4.01 10.94
C ILE A 54 2.62 -4.41 9.92
N MET A 55 3.60 -3.55 9.63
CA MET A 55 4.74 -3.92 8.79
C MET A 55 5.56 -5.04 9.44
N GLY A 56 5.82 -4.96 10.75
CA GLY A 56 6.45 -6.05 11.49
C GLY A 56 5.63 -7.34 11.49
N VAL A 57 4.31 -7.23 11.63
CA VAL A 57 3.39 -8.37 11.50
C VAL A 57 3.51 -9.00 10.10
N HIS A 58 3.37 -8.20 9.05
CA HIS A 58 3.48 -8.65 7.65
C HIS A 58 4.80 -9.39 7.37
N GLN A 59 5.92 -8.88 7.89
CA GLN A 59 7.23 -9.52 7.77
C GLN A 59 7.29 -10.92 8.42
N ASN A 60 6.58 -11.14 9.53
CA ASN A 60 6.50 -12.46 10.16
C ASN A 60 5.76 -13.48 9.28
N PHE A 61 4.69 -13.06 8.58
CA PHE A 61 3.92 -13.94 7.70
C PHE A 61 4.61 -14.22 6.36
N LYS A 62 5.53 -13.35 5.92
CA LYS A 62 6.21 -13.44 4.62
C LYS A 62 5.22 -13.43 3.44
N PHE A 63 4.11 -12.72 3.61
CA PHE A 63 3.11 -12.51 2.57
C PHE A 63 3.60 -11.55 1.49
N SER A 64 2.85 -11.53 0.39
CA SER A 64 3.11 -10.60 -0.71
C SER A 64 3.03 -9.14 -0.22
N PRO A 65 3.86 -8.22 -0.74
CA PRO A 65 3.76 -6.80 -0.37
C PRO A 65 2.40 -6.19 -0.73
N GLU A 66 1.68 -6.75 -1.70
CA GLU A 66 0.30 -6.41 -2.07
C GLU A 66 -0.63 -6.44 -0.85
N THR A 67 -0.51 -7.48 0.00
CA THR A 67 -1.26 -7.61 1.26
C THR A 67 -1.02 -6.44 2.21
N LEU A 68 0.23 -5.99 2.36
CA LEU A 68 0.57 -4.84 3.22
C LEU A 68 -0.07 -3.55 2.69
N PHE A 69 0.08 -3.26 1.39
CA PHE A 69 -0.47 -2.05 0.80
C PHE A 69 -2.00 -2.02 0.88
N LEU A 70 -2.65 -3.16 0.63
CA LEU A 70 -4.10 -3.27 0.76
C LEU A 70 -4.52 -3.08 2.22
N ALA A 71 -3.84 -3.70 3.19
CA ALA A 71 -4.13 -3.52 4.61
C ALA A 71 -4.08 -2.05 5.05
N VAL A 72 -3.06 -1.31 4.62
CA VAL A 72 -2.95 0.13 4.90
C VAL A 72 -4.08 0.92 4.25
N ASN A 73 -4.43 0.63 2.98
CA ASN A 73 -5.54 1.28 2.29
C ASN A 73 -6.90 1.04 3.01
N LEU A 74 -7.16 -0.20 3.41
CA LEU A 74 -8.37 -0.58 4.13
C LEU A 74 -8.46 0.13 5.48
N LEU A 75 -7.35 0.16 6.23
CA LEU A 75 -7.28 0.88 7.50
C LEU A 75 -7.56 2.38 7.30
N ASP A 76 -6.87 3.05 6.38
CA ASP A 76 -7.06 4.49 6.16
C ASP A 76 -8.48 4.85 5.71
N ARG A 77 -9.08 4.06 4.81
CA ARG A 77 -10.46 4.28 4.36
C ARG A 77 -11.47 4.02 5.47
N PHE A 78 -11.20 3.05 6.34
CA PHE A 78 -12.02 2.79 7.52
C PHE A 78 -11.95 3.96 8.50
N LEU A 79 -10.75 4.45 8.80
CA LEU A 79 -10.54 5.65 9.63
C LEU A 79 -11.12 6.93 8.98
N ALA A 80 -11.25 6.97 7.66
CA ALA A 80 -11.93 8.06 6.97
C ALA A 80 -13.45 8.09 7.15
N SER A 81 -14.04 6.93 7.44
CA SER A 81 -15.49 6.77 7.52
C SER A 81 -16.00 6.65 8.95
N ARG A 82 -15.13 6.29 9.91
CA ARG A 82 -15.52 6.00 11.29
C ARG A 82 -14.52 6.56 12.29
N GLU A 83 -15.04 7.28 13.28
CA GLU A 83 -14.25 7.68 14.45
C GLU A 83 -13.92 6.44 15.30
N ILE A 84 -12.66 6.33 15.73
CA ILE A 84 -12.20 5.20 16.55
C ILE A 84 -11.50 5.67 17.81
N ARG A 85 -11.66 4.90 18.89
CA ARG A 85 -10.90 5.10 20.13
C ARG A 85 -9.52 4.45 20.02
N ILE A 86 -8.56 4.97 20.75
CA ILE A 86 -7.14 4.60 20.65
C ILE A 86 -6.91 3.12 20.97
N GLU A 87 -7.65 2.59 21.94
CA GLU A 87 -7.60 1.20 22.40
C GLU A 87 -8.08 0.19 21.35
N ASN A 88 -8.85 0.65 20.36
CA ASN A 88 -9.38 -0.17 19.28
C ASN A 88 -8.54 -0.05 18.00
N LEU A 89 -7.53 0.84 17.97
CA LEU A 89 -6.76 1.11 16.75
C LEU A 89 -5.89 -0.09 16.34
N GLN A 90 -5.29 -0.81 17.31
CA GLN A 90 -4.54 -2.03 17.01
C GLN A 90 -5.47 -3.11 16.43
N LEU A 91 -6.64 -3.34 17.05
CA LEU A 91 -7.65 -4.26 16.52
C LEU A 91 -8.08 -3.89 15.10
N ALA A 92 -8.30 -2.61 14.80
CA ALA A 92 -8.62 -2.16 13.45
C ALA A 92 -7.47 -2.43 12.46
N GLY A 93 -6.22 -2.17 12.85
CA GLY A 93 -5.04 -2.43 12.03
C GLY A 93 -4.90 -3.91 11.66
N ILE A 94 -4.95 -4.80 12.66
CA ILE A 94 -4.82 -6.24 12.42
C ILE A 94 -6.03 -6.83 11.70
N THR A 95 -7.22 -6.25 11.90
CA THR A 95 -8.42 -6.62 11.12
C THR A 95 -8.25 -6.25 9.65
N ALA A 96 -7.71 -5.07 9.34
CA ALA A 96 -7.41 -4.68 7.96
C ALA A 96 -6.39 -5.63 7.31
N PHE A 97 -5.35 -6.02 8.06
CA PHE A 97 -4.37 -7.01 7.62
C PHE A 97 -4.98 -8.39 7.39
N LEU A 98 -5.87 -8.84 8.28
CA LEU A 98 -6.60 -10.10 8.13
C LEU A 98 -7.46 -10.12 6.86
N ILE A 99 -8.20 -9.04 6.59
CA ILE A 99 -9.03 -8.91 5.39
C ILE A 99 -8.15 -8.89 4.13
N ALA A 100 -7.07 -8.12 4.14
CA ALA A 100 -6.14 -8.07 3.01
C ALA A 100 -5.49 -9.43 2.74
N SER A 101 -5.07 -10.15 3.79
CA SER A 101 -4.50 -11.49 3.67
C SER A 101 -5.49 -12.48 3.06
N LYS A 102 -6.77 -12.44 3.48
CA LYS A 102 -7.83 -13.28 2.89
C LYS A 102 -8.12 -12.94 1.42
N TYR A 103 -7.80 -11.72 0.99
CA TYR A 103 -8.08 -11.22 -0.36
C TYR A 103 -6.95 -11.51 -1.34
N GLU A 104 -5.70 -11.26 -0.94
CA GLU A 104 -4.52 -11.37 -1.81
C GLU A 104 -3.83 -12.74 -1.73
N GLU A 105 -3.82 -13.38 -0.56
CA GLU A 105 -3.04 -14.59 -0.35
C GLU A 105 -3.82 -15.86 -0.68
N SER A 106 -3.09 -16.95 -0.91
CA SER A 106 -3.72 -18.26 -1.02
C SER A 106 -4.41 -18.64 0.30
N LEU A 107 -5.50 -19.42 0.19
CA LEU A 107 -6.35 -19.81 1.32
C LEU A 107 -5.51 -20.34 2.51
N ASN A 108 -5.42 -19.53 3.56
CA ASN A 108 -4.89 -19.91 4.86
C ASN A 108 -6.04 -19.97 5.87
N GLU A 109 -6.49 -21.18 6.19
CA GLU A 109 -7.60 -21.40 7.13
C GLU A 109 -7.27 -20.96 8.58
N ARG A 110 -5.98 -20.83 8.91
CA ARG A 110 -5.48 -20.47 10.24
C ARG A 110 -5.14 -18.98 10.40
N ILE A 111 -5.32 -18.17 9.36
CA ILE A 111 -4.91 -16.75 9.37
C ILE A 111 -5.49 -15.96 10.55
N LEU A 112 -6.72 -16.27 10.95
CA LEU A 112 -7.34 -15.60 12.08
C LEU A 112 -6.70 -15.99 13.43
N ASP A 113 -6.33 -17.26 13.60
CA ASP A 113 -5.64 -17.73 14.81
C ASP A 113 -4.23 -17.14 14.88
N GLU A 114 -3.53 -17.09 13.75
CA GLU A 114 -2.21 -16.45 13.66
C GLU A 114 -2.28 -14.94 13.95
N CYS A 115 -3.33 -14.25 13.49
CA CYS A 115 -3.56 -12.85 13.84
C CYS A 115 -3.84 -12.64 15.35
N LEU A 116 -4.55 -13.58 16.00
CA LEU A 116 -4.78 -13.53 17.44
C LEU A 116 -3.46 -13.66 18.21
N ASP A 117 -2.60 -14.59 17.80
CA ASP A 117 -1.28 -14.80 18.40
C ASP A 117 -0.41 -13.54 18.29
N MET A 118 -0.45 -12.84 17.16
CA MET A 118 0.30 -11.58 16.96
C MET A 118 -0.17 -10.43 17.86
N THR A 119 -1.40 -10.51 18.38
CA THR A 119 -1.92 -9.53 19.36
C THR A 119 -1.66 -9.95 20.80
N GLU A 120 -0.83 -10.98 21.04
CA GLU A 120 -0.60 -11.58 22.36
C GLU A 120 -1.92 -11.97 23.06
N ASN A 121 -2.92 -12.39 22.28
CA ASN A 121 -4.28 -12.71 22.75
C ASN A 121 -4.96 -11.56 23.52
N ALA A 122 -4.64 -10.31 23.19
CA ALA A 122 -5.33 -9.13 23.74
C ALA A 122 -6.83 -9.06 23.35
N TYR A 123 -7.21 -9.78 22.29
CA TYR A 123 -8.57 -9.81 21.74
C TYR A 123 -9.08 -11.24 21.60
N THR A 124 -10.39 -11.43 21.66
CA THR A 124 -11.01 -12.73 21.40
C THR A 124 -11.34 -12.90 19.91
N ARG A 125 -11.63 -14.14 19.50
CA ARG A 125 -12.12 -14.45 18.15
C ARG A 125 -13.38 -13.67 17.80
N GLU A 126 -14.28 -13.48 18.76
CA GLU A 126 -15.51 -12.71 18.59
C GLU A 126 -15.21 -11.24 18.31
N ASN A 127 -14.21 -10.66 19.00
CA ASN A 127 -13.79 -9.28 18.72
C ASN A 127 -13.30 -9.12 17.29
N PHE A 128 -12.47 -10.05 16.79
CA PHE A 128 -12.01 -10.05 15.40
C PHE A 128 -13.16 -10.19 14.40
N MET A 129 -14.08 -11.12 14.64
CA MET A 129 -15.24 -11.34 13.76
C MET A 129 -16.16 -10.13 13.71
N GLU A 130 -16.36 -9.43 14.83
CA GLU A 130 -17.15 -8.21 14.87
C GLU A 130 -16.43 -7.04 14.18
N ALA A 131 -15.13 -6.88 14.43
CA ALA A 131 -14.31 -5.87 13.77
C ALA A 131 -14.27 -6.07 12.25
N GLU A 132 -14.08 -7.30 11.78
CA GLU A 132 -14.07 -7.66 10.37
C GLU A 132 -15.41 -7.31 9.70
N LYS A 133 -16.52 -7.74 10.30
CA LYS A 133 -17.88 -7.40 9.80
C LYS A 133 -18.09 -5.89 9.78
N SER A 134 -17.65 -5.18 10.81
CA SER A 134 -17.79 -3.72 10.90
C SER A 134 -16.98 -3.04 9.80
N MET A 135 -15.74 -3.45 9.57
CA MET A 135 -14.86 -2.86 8.55
C MET A 135 -15.40 -3.13 7.14
N LEU A 136 -15.74 -4.38 6.82
CA LEU A 136 -16.29 -4.75 5.51
C LEU A 136 -17.59 -3.98 5.19
N LYS A 137 -18.50 -3.85 6.15
CA LYS A 137 -19.74 -3.06 5.99
C LYS A 137 -19.45 -1.57 5.81
N THR A 138 -18.50 -1.02 6.57
CA THR A 138 -18.13 0.40 6.47
C THR A 138 -17.53 0.72 5.11
N LEU A 139 -16.79 -0.22 4.52
CA LEU A 139 -16.17 -0.08 3.21
C LEU A 139 -17.08 -0.52 2.06
N ASP A 140 -18.32 -0.92 2.35
CA ASP A 140 -19.29 -1.46 1.39
C ASP A 140 -18.68 -2.60 0.54
N TYR A 141 -17.86 -3.44 1.18
CA TYR A 141 -17.13 -4.55 0.55
C TYR A 141 -16.24 -4.15 -0.65
N ASN A 142 -15.93 -2.85 -0.82
CA ASN A 142 -15.09 -2.36 -1.91
C ASN A 142 -13.61 -2.56 -1.60
N LEU A 143 -13.10 -3.77 -1.84
CA LEU A 143 -11.70 -4.17 -1.59
C LEU A 143 -10.80 -4.08 -2.83
N GLY A 144 -11.37 -3.85 -4.03
CA GLY A 144 -10.66 -3.91 -5.32
C GLY A 144 -9.74 -2.73 -5.64
N TRP A 145 -9.03 -2.18 -4.65
CA TRP A 145 -8.04 -1.13 -4.87
C TRP A 145 -6.78 -1.71 -5.56
N PRO A 146 -6.28 -1.10 -6.66
CA PRO A 146 -5.28 -1.75 -7.53
C PRO A 146 -3.85 -1.81 -6.97
N GLY A 147 -3.58 -1.09 -5.87
CA GLY A 147 -2.28 -1.00 -5.25
C GLY A 147 -1.20 -0.31 -6.09
N PRO A 148 -0.04 0.03 -5.49
CA PRO A 148 1.05 0.67 -6.20
C PRO A 148 1.84 -0.33 -7.06
N LEU A 149 1.88 -1.60 -6.68
CA LEU A 149 2.77 -2.58 -7.29
C LEU A 149 2.42 -2.92 -8.74
N SER A 150 1.13 -2.92 -9.09
CA SER A 150 0.68 -3.11 -10.47
C SER A 150 1.24 -2.01 -11.39
N PHE A 151 1.19 -0.75 -10.95
CA PHE A 151 1.78 0.37 -11.70
C PHE A 151 3.30 0.29 -11.72
N LEU A 152 3.94 -0.11 -10.61
CA LEU A 152 5.38 -0.29 -10.53
C LEU A 152 5.87 -1.32 -11.55
N ARG A 153 5.20 -2.48 -11.64
CA ARG A 153 5.50 -3.53 -12.62
C ARG A 153 5.34 -3.02 -14.06
N ARG A 154 4.31 -2.22 -14.35
CA ARG A 154 4.13 -1.59 -15.67
C ARG A 154 5.30 -0.69 -16.04
N ILE A 155 5.75 0.16 -15.12
CA ILE A 155 6.87 1.08 -15.35
C ILE A 155 8.18 0.31 -15.54
N ASN A 156 8.36 -0.81 -14.82
CA ASN A 156 9.55 -1.64 -14.91
C ASN A 156 9.82 -2.20 -16.32
N LYS A 157 8.80 -2.25 -17.19
CA LYS A 157 8.95 -2.60 -18.61
C LYS A 157 9.87 -1.64 -19.37
N ALA A 158 10.03 -0.40 -18.91
CA ALA A 158 10.90 0.59 -19.54
C ALA A 158 12.39 0.26 -19.43
N ASP A 159 12.79 -0.48 -18.39
CA ASP A 159 14.17 -0.90 -18.11
C ASP A 159 14.31 -2.43 -18.20
N ASP A 160 13.54 -3.09 -19.08
CA ASP A 160 13.58 -4.54 -19.32
C ASP A 160 13.49 -5.38 -18.02
N TYR A 161 12.60 -4.95 -17.13
CA TYR A 161 12.32 -5.59 -15.85
C TYR A 161 13.48 -5.61 -14.83
N ASP A 162 14.39 -4.64 -14.84
CA ASP A 162 15.50 -4.52 -13.86
C ASP A 162 15.02 -4.72 -12.39
N ASP A 163 15.54 -5.76 -11.76
CA ASP A 163 15.17 -6.19 -10.41
C ASP A 163 15.67 -5.22 -9.32
N GLU A 164 16.83 -4.60 -9.54
CA GLU A 164 17.46 -3.71 -8.58
C GLU A 164 16.65 -2.42 -8.41
N ILE A 165 16.24 -1.81 -9.54
CA ILE A 165 15.36 -0.64 -9.54
C ILE A 165 14.03 -0.98 -8.89
N ARG A 166 13.42 -2.11 -9.28
CA ARG A 166 12.12 -2.53 -8.76
C ARG A 166 12.17 -2.78 -7.25
N ASN A 167 13.18 -3.47 -6.74
CA ASN A 167 13.31 -3.78 -5.31
C ASN A 167 13.53 -2.51 -4.49
N MET A 168 14.37 -1.59 -4.97
CA MET A 168 14.57 -0.30 -4.30
C MET A 168 13.30 0.55 -4.32
N ALA A 169 12.56 0.58 -5.43
CA ALA A 169 11.30 1.30 -5.52
C ALA A 169 10.21 0.69 -4.61
N LYS A 170 10.15 -0.64 -4.46
CA LYS A 170 9.27 -1.30 -3.49
C LYS A 170 9.56 -0.84 -2.06
N TYR A 171 10.84 -0.77 -1.67
CA TYR A 171 11.24 -0.26 -0.37
C TYR A 171 10.76 1.18 -0.14
N PHE A 172 10.89 2.06 -1.14
CA PHE A 172 10.38 3.43 -1.04
C PHE A 172 8.86 3.50 -0.91
N LEU A 173 8.13 2.62 -1.60
CA LEU A 173 6.68 2.51 -1.46
C LEU A 173 6.28 2.07 -0.05
N GLU A 174 6.97 1.08 0.52
CA GLU A 174 6.74 0.63 1.90
C GLU A 174 6.98 1.77 2.90
N VAL A 175 8.09 2.49 2.76
CA VAL A 175 8.37 3.68 3.57
C VAL A 175 7.27 4.74 3.44
N ALA A 176 6.76 4.96 2.22
CA ALA A 176 5.70 5.93 1.99
C ALA A 176 4.40 5.60 2.74
N THR A 177 4.11 4.32 3.04
CA THR A 177 2.91 3.95 3.81
C THR A 177 2.90 4.52 5.23
N LEU A 178 4.08 4.72 5.82
CA LEU A 178 4.25 5.21 7.18
C LEU A 178 4.00 6.72 7.30
N ASP A 179 4.36 7.48 6.26
CA ASP A 179 4.35 8.93 6.31
C ASP A 179 3.01 9.52 5.86
N LYS A 180 2.44 10.39 6.70
CA LYS A 180 1.15 11.04 6.45
C LYS A 180 1.12 11.84 5.14
N GLN A 181 2.27 12.33 4.69
CA GLN A 181 2.34 13.16 3.49
C GLN A 181 1.96 12.40 2.20
N PHE A 182 1.95 11.07 2.24
CA PHE A 182 1.60 10.22 1.10
C PHE A 182 0.25 9.52 1.24
N ALA A 183 -0.48 9.75 2.33
CA ALA A 183 -1.74 9.05 2.61
C ALA A 183 -2.81 9.29 1.53
N ASP A 184 -2.77 10.43 0.84
CA ASP A 184 -3.72 10.81 -0.22
C ASP A 184 -3.17 10.67 -1.64
N CYS A 185 -1.91 10.25 -1.76
CA CYS A 185 -1.25 10.06 -3.04
C CYS A 185 -1.87 8.87 -3.77
N ILE A 186 -2.20 9.07 -5.04
CA ILE A 186 -2.69 7.97 -5.87
C ILE A 186 -1.56 6.97 -6.17
N PRO A 187 -1.84 5.66 -6.12
CA PRO A 187 -0.88 4.59 -6.38
C PRO A 187 0.00 4.79 -7.61
N SER A 188 -0.57 5.19 -8.74
CA SER A 188 0.16 5.35 -10.00
C SER A 188 1.24 6.43 -9.91
N PHE A 189 0.93 7.56 -9.26
CA PHE A 189 1.85 8.66 -9.06
C PHE A 189 2.93 8.28 -8.04
N LEU A 190 2.53 7.60 -6.96
CA LEU A 190 3.45 7.14 -5.92
C LEU A 190 4.47 6.13 -6.49
N SER A 191 4.01 5.17 -7.31
CA SER A 191 4.87 4.20 -8.00
C SER A 191 5.82 4.85 -8.98
N ALA A 192 5.36 5.84 -9.75
CA ALA A 192 6.24 6.57 -10.66
C ALA A 192 7.30 7.38 -9.92
N GLY A 193 6.95 8.04 -8.81
CA GLY A 193 7.90 8.79 -7.99
C GLY A 193 8.94 7.90 -7.31
N ALA A 194 8.50 6.78 -6.74
CA ALA A 194 9.39 5.78 -6.15
C ALA A 194 10.34 5.16 -7.18
N TYR A 195 9.83 4.83 -8.38
CA TYR A 195 10.65 4.28 -9.46
C TYR A 195 11.65 5.31 -9.99
N TYR A 196 11.22 6.56 -10.19
CA TYR A 196 12.11 7.66 -10.57
C TYR A 196 13.25 7.86 -9.57
N LEU A 197 12.94 7.89 -8.27
CA LEU A 197 13.94 8.02 -7.21
C LEU A 197 14.93 6.85 -7.21
N ALA A 198 14.44 5.62 -7.36
CA ALA A 198 15.29 4.43 -7.41
C ALA A 198 16.28 4.48 -8.58
N ARG A 199 15.83 4.90 -9.77
CA ARG A 199 16.71 5.06 -10.93
C ARG A 199 17.79 6.10 -10.72
N ASP A 200 17.44 7.23 -10.12
CA ASP A 200 18.37 8.33 -9.85
C ASP A 200 19.46 7.88 -8.87
N ILE A 201 19.08 7.25 -7.76
CA ILE A 201 20.01 6.73 -6.75
C ILE A 201 20.93 5.64 -7.31
N LEU A 202 20.37 4.71 -8.09
CA LEU A 202 21.13 3.62 -8.73
C LEU A 202 21.92 4.06 -9.97
N LYS A 203 21.80 5.34 -10.37
CA LYS A 203 22.46 5.92 -11.56
C LYS A 203 22.13 5.16 -12.85
N LYS A 204 20.88 4.71 -13.01
CA LYS A 204 20.38 3.94 -14.18
C LYS A 204 19.91 4.86 -15.32
N GLY A 205 20.54 6.02 -15.47
CA GLY A 205 20.22 7.03 -16.49
C GLY A 205 18.98 7.88 -16.20
N GLY A 206 18.64 8.77 -17.13
CA GLY A 206 17.53 9.72 -17.01
C GLY A 206 16.16 9.12 -17.38
N TRP A 207 15.08 9.85 -17.08
CA TRP A 207 13.69 9.42 -17.36
C TRP A 207 13.38 9.47 -18.87
N SER A 208 13.40 8.30 -19.53
CA SER A 208 13.23 8.21 -20.99
C SER A 208 11.77 8.28 -21.45
N GLN A 209 11.54 8.36 -22.77
CA GLN A 209 10.20 8.37 -23.35
C GLN A 209 9.41 7.09 -23.04
N LEU A 210 10.07 5.94 -22.88
CA LEU A 210 9.42 4.69 -22.45
C LEU A 210 8.89 4.80 -21.02
N HIS A 211 9.63 5.46 -20.13
CA HIS A 211 9.16 5.70 -18.77
C HIS A 211 7.93 6.60 -18.75
N ILE A 212 7.94 7.67 -19.57
CA ILE A 212 6.77 8.54 -19.74
C ILE A 212 5.59 7.73 -20.30
N TYR A 213 5.81 6.86 -21.28
CA TYR A 213 4.76 6.02 -21.86
C TYR A 213 4.10 5.11 -20.81
N TYR A 214 4.89 4.35 -20.04
CA TYR A 214 4.34 3.39 -19.08
C TYR A 214 3.81 4.04 -17.78
N SER A 215 4.41 5.15 -17.34
CA SER A 215 3.98 5.87 -16.12
C SER A 215 2.92 6.92 -16.37
N GLU A 216 2.88 7.50 -17.58
CA GLU A 216 2.13 8.71 -17.97
C GLU A 216 2.57 9.98 -17.22
N TYR A 217 3.75 9.96 -16.59
CA TYR A 217 4.32 11.11 -15.87
C TYR A 217 5.71 11.50 -16.41
N THR A 218 5.98 12.80 -16.41
CA THR A 218 7.27 13.40 -16.78
C THR A 218 8.19 13.52 -15.58
N ALA A 219 9.52 13.58 -15.81
CA ALA A 219 10.50 13.78 -14.73
C ALA A 219 10.19 15.03 -13.88
N SER A 220 9.80 16.14 -14.51
CA SER A 220 9.43 17.37 -13.83
C SER A 220 8.23 17.23 -12.89
N GLN A 221 7.26 16.37 -13.22
CA GLN A 221 6.12 16.09 -12.33
C GLN A 221 6.52 15.21 -11.15
N LEU A 222 7.53 14.36 -11.32
CA LEU A 222 7.95 13.38 -10.31
C LEU A 222 9.01 13.91 -9.34
N GLN A 223 9.77 14.94 -9.74
CA GLN A 223 10.92 15.41 -8.97
C GLN A 223 10.57 15.84 -7.54
N SER A 224 9.47 16.59 -7.36
CA SER A 224 9.03 17.00 -6.02
C SER A 224 8.62 15.82 -5.14
N LEU A 225 7.92 14.84 -5.71
CA LEU A 225 7.53 13.63 -4.99
C LEU A 225 8.75 12.76 -4.63
N ALA A 226 9.69 12.58 -5.56
CA ALA A 226 10.91 11.83 -5.33
C ALA A 226 11.74 12.43 -4.18
N ASN A 227 11.88 13.76 -4.16
CA ASN A 227 12.55 14.45 -3.05
C ASN A 227 11.83 14.24 -1.72
N ALA A 228 10.48 14.33 -1.71
CA ALA A 228 9.69 14.11 -0.50
C ALA A 228 9.83 12.68 0.05
N ILE A 229 9.85 11.67 -0.83
CA ILE A 229 10.09 10.26 -0.47
C ILE A 229 11.49 10.11 0.13
N CYS A 230 12.51 10.68 -0.53
CA CYS A 230 13.90 10.64 -0.07
C CYS A 230 14.05 11.26 1.33
N ASP A 231 13.44 12.44 1.54
CA ASP A 231 13.41 13.12 2.84
C ASP A 231 12.70 12.28 3.91
N SER A 232 11.63 11.57 3.55
CA SER A 232 10.93 10.67 4.47
C SER A 232 11.82 9.51 4.90
N CYS A 233 12.51 8.86 3.96
CA CYS A 233 13.49 7.80 4.25
C CYS A 233 14.57 8.28 5.23
N TYR A 234 15.15 9.48 5.01
CA TYR A 234 16.14 10.04 5.92
C TYR A 234 15.62 10.34 7.32
N LYS A 235 14.35 10.77 7.46
CA LYS A 235 13.74 11.05 8.76
C LYS A 235 13.46 9.78 9.55
N LEU A 236 13.01 8.72 8.87
CA LEU A 236 12.71 7.44 9.51
C LEU A 236 13.97 6.66 9.87
N GLY A 237 15.02 6.69 9.03
CA GLY A 237 16.29 6.02 9.32
C GLY A 237 17.13 6.63 10.45
N LYS A 238 16.74 7.80 10.99
CA LYS A 238 17.38 8.43 12.16
C LYS A 238 16.68 8.11 13.50
N ARG A 239 15.59 7.37 13.47
CA ARG A 239 14.84 6.94 14.66
C ARG A 239 15.29 5.56 15.07
#